data_AF-A0A1G9DUG5-F1
#
_entry.id   AF-A0A1G9DUG5-F1
#
_cell.length_a   1.000
_cell.length_b   1.000
_cell.length_c   1.000
_cell.angle_alpha   90.00
_cell.angle_beta   90.00
_cell.angle_gamma   90.00
#
_symmetry.space_group_name_H-M   'P 1'
#
loop_
_entity.id
_entity.type
_entity.pdbx_description
1 polymer ?
#
loop_
_entity_poly.entity_id
_entity_poly.type
_entity_poly.pdbx_seq_one_letter_code
_entity_poly.pdbx_strand_id
1 'polypeptide(L)'
;MYVMTIDQRGSTGDVDRVPGLLKELSALSTAGRFERSVGDEVQGVVERADEVVEIALHALRTGRWYVGIGVGEVDQPLPDSPREGSGPAFVAARAAVDRAKGAAAHVPLAVVAGRGRRRASATVSAAAAADGASGSQGAKACANAEAVLRLIGRLVQDRTAAQWKVVDVLRSVRHDTHGTHGTQKIAAQKLGITEQSVSRAVLRSGWQEEWAARPAAEMLLALAHDTVEGEK
;
A
#
# COMPACT_ATOMS: atom_id res chain seq x y z
N MET A 1 -13.53 1.32 3.58
CA MET A 1 -12.86 0.94 2.33
C MET A 1 -11.52 1.66 2.24
N TYR A 2 -10.66 1.22 1.33
CA TYR A 2 -9.40 1.87 1.00
C TYR A 2 -9.43 2.31 -0.47
N VAL A 3 -9.02 3.55 -0.73
CA VAL A 3 -8.74 4.00 -2.09
C VAL A 3 -7.24 4.16 -2.24
N MET A 4 -6.69 3.59 -3.30
CA MET A 4 -5.27 3.70 -3.60
C MET A 4 -5.08 4.54 -4.86
N THR A 5 -4.18 5.52 -4.77
CA THR A 5 -3.71 6.32 -5.90
C THR A 5 -2.20 6.08 -6.04
N ILE A 6 -1.79 5.53 -7.18
CA ILE A 6 -0.40 5.16 -7.48
C ILE A 6 0.07 5.97 -8.67
N ASP A 7 1.10 6.78 -8.51
CA ASP A 7 1.51 7.78 -9.49
C ASP A 7 2.97 7.61 -9.89
N GLN A 8 3.28 7.71 -11.19
CA GLN A 8 4.61 7.43 -11.70
C GLN A 8 5.61 8.53 -11.35
N ARG A 9 6.78 8.13 -10.84
CA ARG A 9 7.91 9.03 -10.62
C ARG A 9 8.59 9.38 -11.93
N GLY A 10 8.76 10.67 -12.19
CA GLY A 10 9.57 11.16 -13.33
C GLY A 10 8.95 10.89 -14.70
N SER A 11 7.63 10.91 -14.81
CA SER A 11 6.88 10.59 -16.03
C SER A 11 7.17 11.50 -17.23
N THR A 12 7.62 12.73 -17.02
CA THR A 12 7.95 13.67 -18.10
C THR A 12 9.17 13.26 -18.94
N GLY A 13 9.97 12.31 -18.49
CA GLY A 13 11.18 11.85 -19.20
C GLY A 13 11.44 10.35 -19.16
N ASP A 14 10.48 9.54 -18.70
CA ASP A 14 10.57 8.07 -18.65
C ASP A 14 9.45 7.45 -19.49
N VAL A 15 9.55 6.16 -19.78
CA VAL A 15 8.49 5.40 -20.47
C VAL A 15 7.23 5.32 -19.61
N ASP A 16 6.05 5.29 -20.23
CA ASP A 16 4.78 5.03 -19.53
C ASP A 16 4.76 3.59 -18.97
N ARG A 17 4.73 3.47 -17.64
CA ARG A 17 4.74 2.18 -16.91
C ARG A 17 3.36 1.76 -16.42
N VAL A 18 2.34 2.61 -16.60
CA VAL A 18 0.97 2.35 -16.13
C VAL A 18 0.40 1.04 -16.69
N PRO A 19 0.49 0.74 -18.00
CA PRO A 19 -0.04 -0.52 -18.54
C PRO A 19 0.60 -1.76 -17.90
N GLY A 20 1.91 -1.69 -17.60
CA GLY A 20 2.64 -2.76 -16.94
C GLY A 20 2.15 -2.96 -15.50
N LEU A 21 2.04 -1.88 -14.73
CA LEU A 21 1.54 -1.95 -13.35
C LEU A 21 0.11 -2.51 -13.31
N LEU A 22 -0.81 -2.06 -14.17
CA LEU A 22 -2.19 -2.58 -14.20
C LEU A 22 -2.24 -4.09 -14.47
N LYS A 23 -1.41 -4.58 -15.40
CA LYS A 23 -1.28 -6.02 -15.66
C LYS A 23 -0.77 -6.78 -14.44
N GLU A 24 0.19 -6.23 -13.71
CA GLU A 24 0.71 -6.85 -12.49
C GLU A 24 -0.34 -6.84 -11.36
N LEU A 25 -1.05 -5.73 -11.16
CA LEU A 25 -2.07 -5.60 -10.11
C LEU A 25 -3.26 -6.55 -10.36
N SER A 26 -3.72 -6.69 -11.61
CA SER A 26 -4.79 -7.65 -11.95
C SER A 26 -4.42 -9.11 -11.70
N ALA A 27 -3.12 -9.44 -11.66
CA ALA A 27 -2.66 -10.77 -11.30
C ALA A 27 -2.49 -10.96 -9.77
N LEU A 28 -2.32 -9.88 -9.01
CA LEU A 28 -2.10 -9.88 -7.57
C LEU A 28 -3.38 -9.81 -6.75
N SER A 29 -4.37 -9.03 -7.21
CA SER A 29 -5.65 -8.88 -6.53
C SER A 29 -6.79 -9.01 -7.55
N THR A 30 -7.73 -9.89 -7.23
CA THR A 30 -8.97 -10.04 -7.99
C THR A 30 -10.11 -9.16 -7.43
N ALA A 31 -9.95 -8.62 -6.22
CA ALA A 31 -10.97 -7.81 -5.56
C ALA A 31 -10.75 -6.30 -5.78
N GLY A 32 -9.49 -5.88 -5.92
CA GLY A 32 -9.12 -4.51 -6.23
C GLY A 32 -9.40 -4.15 -7.68
N ARG A 33 -10.35 -3.24 -7.93
CA ARG A 33 -10.57 -2.67 -9.27
C ARG A 33 -9.58 -1.53 -9.47
N PHE A 34 -8.54 -1.76 -10.27
CA PHE A 34 -7.57 -0.73 -10.64
C PHE A 34 -7.72 -0.34 -12.10
N GLU A 35 -7.59 0.96 -12.37
CA GLU A 35 -7.57 1.50 -13.72
C GLU A 35 -6.66 2.73 -13.79
N ARG A 36 -6.29 3.10 -15.02
CA ARG A 36 -5.62 4.37 -15.26
C ARG A 36 -6.61 5.51 -15.03
N SER A 37 -6.26 6.44 -14.15
CA SER A 37 -6.99 7.69 -13.98
C SER A 37 -6.47 8.73 -14.98
N VAL A 38 -5.91 9.85 -14.52
CA VAL A 38 -5.38 10.91 -15.39
C VAL A 38 -3.87 10.74 -15.55
N GLY A 39 -3.38 10.82 -16.79
CA GLY A 39 -1.93 10.84 -17.05
C GLY A 39 -1.26 9.53 -16.65
N ASP A 40 -0.30 9.58 -15.75
CA ASP A 40 0.56 8.51 -15.27
C ASP A 40 0.11 7.90 -13.93
N GLU A 41 -1.15 8.11 -13.59
CA GLU A 41 -1.77 7.70 -12.34
C GLU A 41 -2.67 6.46 -12.52
N VAL A 42 -2.59 5.56 -11.55
CA VAL A 42 -3.42 4.37 -11.39
C VAL A 42 -4.25 4.55 -10.13
N GLN A 43 -5.56 4.35 -10.23
CA GLN A 43 -6.50 4.47 -9.12
C GLN A 43 -7.25 3.16 -8.93
N GLY A 44 -7.49 2.78 -7.67
CA GLY A 44 -8.33 1.63 -7.37
C GLY A 44 -8.95 1.65 -5.99
N VAL A 45 -10.03 0.89 -5.84
CA VAL A 45 -10.74 0.68 -4.57
C VAL A 45 -10.44 -0.73 -4.08
N VAL A 46 -10.06 -0.85 -2.81
CA VAL A 46 -9.68 -2.10 -2.15
C VAL A 46 -10.45 -2.22 -0.85
N GLU A 47 -11.00 -3.39 -0.58
CA GLU A 47 -11.82 -3.63 0.62
C GLU A 47 -10.99 -4.15 1.80
N ARG A 48 -10.00 -4.99 1.52
CA ARG A 48 -9.24 -5.70 2.55
C ARG A 48 -7.87 -5.08 2.81
N ALA A 49 -7.50 -4.99 4.08
CA ALA A 49 -6.24 -4.37 4.50
C ALA A 49 -4.99 -5.15 4.05
N ASP A 50 -5.03 -6.48 4.02
CA ASP A 50 -3.94 -7.34 3.53
C ASP A 50 -3.63 -7.10 2.05
N GLU A 51 -4.68 -6.91 1.24
CA GLU A 51 -4.51 -6.58 -0.17
C GLU A 51 -3.88 -5.20 -0.36
N VAL A 52 -4.28 -4.20 0.43
CA VAL A 52 -3.63 -2.88 0.42
C VAL A 52 -2.14 -3.00 0.73
N VAL A 53 -1.76 -3.83 1.72
CA VAL A 53 -0.35 -4.08 2.05
C VAL A 53 0.38 -4.73 0.88
N GLU A 54 -0.18 -5.78 0.27
CA GLU A 54 0.47 -6.47 -0.87
C GLU A 54 0.64 -5.53 -2.06
N ILE A 55 -0.41 -4.80 -2.44
CA ILE A 55 -0.40 -3.85 -3.57
C ILE A 55 0.61 -2.71 -3.31
N ALA A 56 0.60 -2.13 -2.11
CA ALA A 56 1.50 -1.04 -1.77
C ALA A 56 2.97 -1.48 -1.81
N LEU A 57 3.30 -2.63 -1.24
CA LEU A 57 4.66 -3.16 -1.25
C LEU A 57 5.09 -3.61 -2.66
N HIS A 58 4.18 -4.14 -3.46
CA HIS A 58 4.44 -4.44 -4.87
C HIS A 58 4.78 -3.18 -5.67
N ALA A 59 4.00 -2.10 -5.55
CA ALA A 59 4.28 -0.84 -6.21
C ALA A 59 5.62 -0.24 -5.76
N LEU A 60 5.95 -0.32 -4.47
CA LEU A 60 7.20 0.24 -3.93
C LEU A 60 8.46 -0.48 -4.41
N ARG A 61 8.36 -1.75 -4.81
CA ARG A 61 9.50 -2.59 -5.24
C ARG A 61 10.42 -1.93 -6.26
N THR A 62 9.85 -1.26 -7.26
CA THR A 62 10.64 -0.72 -8.37
C THR A 62 11.26 0.64 -8.05
N GLY A 63 10.81 1.30 -6.98
CA GLY A 63 11.16 2.68 -6.68
C GLY A 63 10.63 3.70 -7.70
N ARG A 64 9.70 3.31 -8.57
CA ARG A 64 9.17 4.13 -9.68
C ARG A 64 7.80 4.76 -9.38
N TRP A 65 7.25 4.54 -8.19
CA TRP A 65 5.87 4.94 -7.88
C TRP A 65 5.80 5.74 -6.57
N TYR A 66 4.92 6.74 -6.54
CA TYR A 66 4.35 7.30 -5.33
C TYR A 66 3.07 6.53 -4.99
N VAL A 67 2.85 6.22 -3.71
CA VAL A 67 1.69 5.44 -3.26
C VAL A 67 0.90 6.25 -2.23
N GLY A 68 -0.31 6.67 -2.58
CA GLY A 68 -1.28 7.27 -1.67
C GLY A 68 -2.37 6.28 -1.28
N ILE A 69 -2.65 6.17 0.02
CA ILE A 69 -3.74 5.35 0.57
C ILE A 69 -4.71 6.27 1.31
N GLY A 70 -5.94 6.36 0.82
CA GLY A 70 -7.06 7.01 1.49
C GLY A 70 -7.89 6.00 2.25
N VAL A 71 -8.11 6.23 3.53
CA VAL A 71 -8.91 5.36 4.40
C VAL A 71 -10.25 6.01 4.70
N GLY A 72 -11.37 5.36 4.40
CA GLY A 72 -12.69 5.86 4.79
C GLY A 72 -13.83 5.39 3.90
N GLU A 73 -14.91 6.16 3.90
CA GLU A 73 -16.10 5.89 3.09
C GLU A 73 -15.87 6.18 1.60
N VAL A 74 -16.59 5.39 0.81
CA VAL A 74 -16.80 5.60 -0.62
C VAL A 74 -18.31 5.66 -0.83
N ASP A 75 -18.76 6.61 -1.66
CA ASP A 75 -20.16 6.80 -2.00
C ASP A 75 -20.69 5.54 -2.73
N GLN A 76 -21.87 5.06 -2.33
CA GLN A 76 -22.50 3.85 -2.86
C GLN A 76 -23.71 4.19 -3.75
N PRO A 77 -24.02 3.38 -4.78
CA PRO A 77 -23.30 2.18 -5.21
C PRO A 77 -21.94 2.52 -5.85
N LEU A 78 -20.96 1.63 -5.71
CA LEU A 78 -19.69 1.76 -6.43
C LEU A 78 -19.94 1.78 -7.95
N PRO A 79 -19.39 2.76 -8.69
CA PRO A 79 -19.48 2.76 -10.14
C PRO A 79 -18.65 1.61 -10.74
N ASP A 80 -18.93 1.28 -12.00
CA ASP A 80 -18.19 0.25 -12.72
C ASP A 80 -16.70 0.60 -12.85
N SER A 81 -16.39 1.89 -12.89
CA SER A 81 -15.07 2.47 -13.09
C SER A 81 -14.63 3.27 -11.85
N PRO A 82 -13.54 2.87 -11.15
CA PRO A 82 -13.02 3.57 -9.98
C PRO A 82 -12.78 5.08 -10.12
N ARG A 83 -12.50 5.60 -11.32
CA ARG A 83 -12.32 7.03 -11.62
C ARG A 83 -13.59 7.85 -11.42
N GLU A 84 -14.75 7.19 -11.55
CA GLU A 84 -16.07 7.80 -11.37
C GLU A 84 -16.49 7.74 -9.89
N GLY A 85 -15.73 7.01 -9.07
CA GLY A 85 -15.95 6.89 -7.63
C GLY A 85 -15.76 8.22 -6.91
N SER A 86 -16.55 8.41 -5.86
CA SER A 86 -16.54 9.61 -5.01
C SER A 86 -16.60 9.23 -3.54
N GLY A 87 -16.24 10.15 -2.66
CA GLY A 87 -16.31 9.97 -1.21
C GLY A 87 -15.04 10.40 -0.48
N PRO A 88 -15.08 10.47 0.86
CA PRO A 88 -13.95 10.88 1.68
C PRO A 88 -12.65 10.11 1.42
N ALA A 89 -12.73 8.81 1.11
CA ALA A 89 -11.56 7.99 0.83
C ALA A 89 -10.83 8.40 -0.46
N PHE A 90 -11.55 8.80 -1.53
CA PHE A 90 -10.94 9.29 -2.77
C PHE A 90 -10.17 10.59 -2.56
N VAL A 91 -10.78 11.54 -1.83
CA VAL A 91 -10.12 12.81 -1.48
C VAL A 91 -8.87 12.56 -0.63
N ALA A 92 -8.97 11.63 0.33
CA ALA A 92 -7.84 11.24 1.16
C ALA A 92 -6.72 10.56 0.36
N ALA A 93 -7.05 9.70 -0.61
CA ALA A 93 -6.06 9.02 -1.45
C ALA A 93 -5.27 10.01 -2.31
N ARG A 94 -5.95 11.01 -2.90
CA ARG A 94 -5.29 12.13 -3.59
C ARG A 94 -4.36 12.90 -2.65
N ALA A 95 -4.86 13.31 -1.48
CA ALA A 95 -4.04 14.01 -0.48
C ALA A 95 -2.83 13.16 -0.01
N ALA A 96 -3.00 11.84 0.08
CA ALA A 96 -1.95 10.90 0.44
C ALA A 96 -0.85 10.81 -0.63
N VAL A 97 -1.21 10.70 -1.92
CA VAL A 97 -0.22 10.63 -3.00
C VAL A 97 0.53 11.97 -3.15
N ASP A 98 -0.16 13.10 -2.99
CA ASP A 98 0.47 14.43 -3.03
C ASP A 98 1.46 14.60 -1.86
N ARG A 99 1.11 14.11 -0.67
CA ARG A 99 2.03 14.07 0.48
C ARG A 99 3.21 13.12 0.23
N ALA A 100 2.99 11.98 -0.43
CA ALA A 100 4.06 11.07 -0.81
C ALA A 100 5.03 11.70 -1.84
N LYS A 101 4.54 12.58 -2.73
CA LYS A 101 5.35 13.35 -3.69
C LYS A 101 6.22 14.41 -3.00
N GLY A 102 5.64 15.14 -2.06
CA GLY A 102 6.31 16.25 -1.36
C GLY A 102 7.22 15.83 -0.21
N ALA A 103 7.04 14.63 0.35
CA ALA A 103 7.85 14.16 1.46
C ALA A 103 9.27 13.80 1.00
N ALA A 104 10.29 14.32 1.71
CA ALA A 104 11.68 13.87 1.58
C ALA A 104 11.92 12.46 2.19
N ALA A 105 10.87 11.63 2.24
CA ALA A 105 10.95 10.29 2.77
C ALA A 105 11.61 9.35 1.75
N HIS A 106 12.48 8.46 2.22
CA HIS A 106 13.08 7.42 1.39
C HIS A 106 12.03 6.51 0.74
N VAL A 107 10.91 6.29 1.43
CA VAL A 107 9.80 5.46 0.97
C VAL A 107 8.61 6.37 0.61
N PRO A 108 8.26 6.50 -0.68
CA PRO A 108 7.22 7.42 -1.18
C PRO A 108 5.81 6.85 -0.99
N LEU A 109 5.42 6.62 0.25
CA LEU A 109 4.10 6.11 0.62
C LEU A 109 3.47 7.00 1.68
N ALA A 110 2.18 7.29 1.58
CA ALA A 110 1.43 7.97 2.65
C ALA A 110 0.04 7.35 2.84
N VAL A 111 -0.49 7.44 4.06
CA VAL A 111 -1.83 7.00 4.46
C VAL A 111 -2.58 8.18 5.08
N VAL A 112 -3.76 8.51 4.57
CA VAL A 112 -4.56 9.65 5.03
C VAL A 112 -5.97 9.21 5.37
N ALA A 113 -6.51 9.71 6.48
CA ALA A 113 -7.90 9.52 6.88
C ALA A 113 -8.83 10.42 6.05
N GLY A 114 -9.85 9.82 5.45
CA GLY A 114 -10.99 10.50 4.86
C GLY A 114 -11.84 11.10 5.96
N ARG A 115 -11.93 12.43 5.99
CA ARG A 115 -12.82 13.11 6.93
C ARG A 115 -14.25 12.95 6.44
N GLY A 116 -15.13 12.37 7.26
CA GLY A 116 -16.56 12.38 7.00
C GLY A 116 -17.05 13.82 6.78
N ARG A 117 -18.07 14.00 5.94
CA ARG A 117 -18.81 15.26 5.88
C ARG A 117 -19.43 15.48 7.25
N ARG A 118 -18.75 16.20 8.15
CA ARG A 118 -19.38 16.77 9.34
C ARG A 118 -20.62 17.47 8.81
N ARG A 119 -21.83 16.97 9.13
CA ARG A 119 -23.03 17.82 9.03
C ARG A 119 -22.63 19.10 9.74
N ALA A 120 -22.77 20.23 9.06
CA ALA A 120 -22.57 21.54 9.68
C ALA A 120 -23.61 21.68 10.80
N SER A 121 -23.34 21.07 11.96
CA SER A 121 -24.02 21.36 13.19
C SER A 121 -23.43 22.68 13.64
N ALA A 122 -24.15 23.74 13.31
CA ALA A 122 -23.89 25.10 13.73
C ALA A 122 -24.12 25.21 15.24
N THR A 123 -23.26 24.58 16.04
CA THR A 123 -22.95 24.88 17.44
C THR A 123 -21.96 23.83 17.93
N VAL A 124 -20.67 24.07 17.75
CA VAL A 124 -19.63 23.43 18.58
C VAL A 124 -18.70 24.52 19.07
N SER A 125 -18.55 24.58 20.38
CA SER A 125 -17.90 25.68 21.10
C SER A 125 -16.42 25.82 20.75
N ALA A 126 -15.88 27.02 20.97
CA ALA A 126 -14.48 27.38 20.77
C ALA A 126 -13.47 26.49 21.53
N ALA A 127 -13.92 25.68 22.49
CA ALA A 127 -13.08 24.72 23.20
C ALA A 127 -12.64 23.52 22.31
N ALA A 128 -13.46 23.12 21.33
CA ALA A 128 -13.11 22.04 20.40
C ALA A 128 -12.09 22.45 19.32
N ALA A 129 -11.79 23.75 19.20
CA ALA A 129 -10.78 24.26 18.28
C ALA A 129 -9.35 24.12 18.85
N ALA A 130 -9.20 24.03 20.18
CA ALA A 130 -7.90 23.91 20.85
C ALA A 130 -7.35 22.46 20.86
N ASP A 131 -8.23 21.45 20.81
CA ASP A 131 -7.84 20.04 20.62
C ASP A 131 -7.37 19.71 19.18
N GLY A 132 -7.56 20.64 18.23
CA GLY A 132 -7.20 20.48 16.83
C GLY A 132 -5.69 20.46 16.51
N ALA A 133 -4.83 20.64 17.52
CA ALA A 133 -3.38 20.50 17.39
C ALA A 133 -2.91 19.03 17.50
N SER A 134 -3.74 18.15 18.06
CA SER A 134 -3.53 16.70 18.05
C SER A 134 -4.47 16.12 16.99
N GLY A 135 -3.92 15.67 15.85
CA GLY A 135 -4.74 15.13 14.75
C GLY A 135 -5.79 14.10 15.23
N SER A 136 -6.91 13.98 14.51
CA SER A 136 -8.00 13.05 14.87
C SER A 136 -7.46 11.64 15.15
N GLN A 137 -8.20 10.85 15.92
CA GLN A 137 -7.78 9.49 16.24
C GLN A 137 -7.60 8.66 14.96
N GLY A 138 -8.45 8.88 13.95
CA GLY A 138 -8.30 8.32 12.62
C GLY A 138 -7.01 8.76 11.91
N ALA A 139 -6.63 10.04 12.04
CA ALA A 139 -5.36 10.53 11.49
C ALA A 139 -4.15 9.91 12.20
N LYS A 140 -4.19 9.74 13.52
CA LYS A 140 -3.15 9.05 14.30
C LYS A 140 -3.04 7.57 13.91
N ALA A 141 -4.17 6.88 13.75
CA ALA A 141 -4.19 5.49 13.31
C ALA A 141 -3.61 5.32 11.89
N CYS A 142 -3.95 6.22 10.96
CA CYS A 142 -3.35 6.27 9.63
C CYS A 142 -1.83 6.51 9.68
N ALA A 143 -1.36 7.42 10.54
CA ALA A 143 0.06 7.68 10.70
C ALA A 143 0.83 6.45 11.24
N ASN A 144 0.23 5.68 12.14
CA ASN A 144 0.83 4.42 12.64
C ASN A 144 0.95 3.38 11.52
N ALA A 145 -0.12 3.19 10.72
CA ALA A 145 -0.09 2.30 9.57
C ALA A 145 0.97 2.74 8.54
N GLU A 146 1.02 4.04 8.23
CA GLU A 146 2.03 4.63 7.35
C GLU A 146 3.46 4.36 7.83
N ALA A 147 3.73 4.55 9.12
CA ALA A 147 5.06 4.35 9.68
C ALA A 147 5.53 2.90 9.48
N VAL A 148 4.68 1.92 9.78
CA VAL A 148 5.02 0.50 9.59
C VAL A 148 5.15 0.15 8.11
N LEU A 149 4.24 0.61 7.25
CA LEU A 149 4.34 0.40 5.80
C LEU A 149 5.62 0.99 5.21
N ARG A 150 6.07 2.15 5.69
CA ARG A 150 7.35 2.73 5.27
C ARG A 150 8.55 1.92 5.75
N LEU A 151 8.54 1.40 6.98
CA LEU A 151 9.62 0.53 7.47
C LEU A 151 9.73 -0.74 6.61
N ILE A 152 8.60 -1.38 6.30
CA ILE A 152 8.58 -2.57 5.43
C ILE A 152 8.98 -2.20 3.99
N GLY A 153 8.44 -1.09 3.48
CA GLY A 153 8.73 -0.58 2.14
C GLY A 153 10.22 -0.29 1.92
N ARG A 154 10.94 0.09 2.98
CA ARG A 154 12.39 0.29 2.92
C ARG A 154 13.13 -1.03 2.67
N LEU A 155 12.77 -2.10 3.35
CA LEU A 155 13.33 -3.44 3.12
C LEU A 155 13.08 -3.91 1.69
N VAL A 156 11.86 -3.68 1.20
CA VAL A 156 11.46 -3.98 -0.18
C VAL A 156 12.32 -3.22 -1.19
N GLN A 157 12.53 -1.91 -1.00
CA GLN A 157 13.29 -1.08 -1.93
C GLN A 157 14.80 -1.36 -1.91
N ASP A 158 15.36 -1.75 -0.77
CA ASP A 158 16.80 -1.98 -0.62
C ASP A 158 17.26 -3.34 -1.19
N ARG A 159 16.32 -4.19 -1.62
CA ARG A 159 16.66 -5.48 -2.25
C ARG A 159 17.30 -5.29 -3.62
N THR A 160 18.43 -5.95 -3.79
CA THR A 160 19.09 -6.11 -5.08
C THR A 160 18.27 -6.99 -6.03
N ALA A 161 18.52 -6.86 -7.34
CA ALA A 161 17.90 -7.71 -8.36
C ALA A 161 18.11 -9.22 -8.10
N ALA A 162 19.29 -9.60 -7.60
CA ALA A 162 19.60 -11.00 -7.26
C ALA A 162 18.77 -11.49 -6.06
N GLN A 163 18.62 -10.69 -5.01
CA GLN A 163 17.76 -11.01 -3.86
C GLN A 163 16.30 -11.11 -4.28
N TRP A 164 15.82 -10.18 -5.11
CA TRP A 164 14.47 -10.21 -5.65
C TRP A 164 14.19 -11.48 -6.43
N LYS A 165 15.13 -11.95 -7.26
CA LYS A 165 15.00 -13.21 -8.00
C LYS A 165 14.77 -14.41 -7.08
N VAL A 166 15.46 -14.46 -5.93
CA VAL A 166 15.27 -15.50 -4.90
C VAL A 166 13.91 -15.36 -4.22
N VAL A 167 13.58 -14.13 -3.81
CA VAL A 167 12.33 -13.77 -3.12
C VAL A 167 11.10 -14.10 -3.97
N ASP A 168 11.12 -13.82 -5.26
CA ASP A 168 10.01 -14.08 -6.19
C ASP A 168 9.75 -15.59 -6.34
N VAL A 169 10.82 -16.37 -6.44
CA VAL A 169 10.69 -17.83 -6.48
C VAL A 169 10.13 -18.35 -5.16
N LEU A 170 10.59 -17.85 -4.01
CA LEU A 170 10.04 -18.26 -2.71
C LEU A 170 8.57 -17.87 -2.55
N ARG A 171 8.16 -16.70 -3.04
CA ARG A 171 6.75 -16.27 -3.03
C ARG A 171 5.90 -17.22 -3.86
N SER A 172 6.31 -17.53 -5.10
CA SER A 172 5.57 -18.48 -5.95
C SER A 172 5.43 -19.86 -5.31
N VAL A 173 6.51 -20.41 -4.74
CA VAL A 173 6.48 -21.74 -4.11
C VAL A 173 5.55 -21.75 -2.88
N ARG A 174 5.50 -20.67 -2.10
CA ARG A 174 4.59 -20.56 -0.94
C ARG A 174 3.11 -20.52 -1.34
N HIS A 175 2.78 -19.91 -2.47
CA HIS A 175 1.41 -19.95 -2.98
C HIS A 175 1.01 -21.36 -3.43
N ASP A 176 1.96 -22.14 -3.98
CA ASP A 176 1.70 -23.47 -4.52
C ASP A 176 1.71 -24.61 -3.47
N THR A 177 2.25 -24.39 -2.27
CA THR A 177 2.45 -25.46 -1.26
C THR A 177 1.84 -25.14 0.10
N HIS A 178 1.03 -26.06 0.64
CA HIS A 178 0.45 -26.00 1.99
C HIS A 178 1.47 -26.30 3.12
N GLY A 179 2.75 -25.94 2.96
CA GLY A 179 3.78 -26.18 3.96
C GLY A 179 5.09 -25.43 3.72
N THR A 180 5.75 -25.01 4.80
CA THR A 180 6.97 -24.18 4.75
C THR A 180 8.25 -24.98 4.48
N HIS A 181 8.23 -26.29 4.68
CA HIS A 181 9.41 -27.16 4.61
C HIS A 181 9.88 -27.37 3.16
N GLY A 182 11.18 -27.17 2.92
CA GLY A 182 11.80 -27.41 1.62
C GLY A 182 11.66 -26.29 0.59
N THR A 183 10.99 -25.18 0.92
CA THR A 183 10.81 -24.01 0.01
C THR A 183 12.14 -23.47 -0.52
N GLN A 184 13.18 -23.37 0.32
CA GLN A 184 14.51 -22.92 -0.10
C GLN A 184 15.22 -23.93 -1.02
N LYS A 185 15.03 -25.23 -0.77
CA LYS A 185 15.57 -26.30 -1.63
C LYS A 185 14.94 -26.25 -3.02
N ILE A 186 13.62 -26.10 -3.09
CA ILE A 186 12.90 -25.94 -4.36
C ILE A 186 13.37 -24.66 -5.07
N ALA A 187 13.53 -23.55 -4.34
CA ALA A 187 14.02 -22.31 -4.92
C ALA A 187 15.45 -22.44 -5.48
N ALA A 188 16.34 -23.12 -4.75
CA ALA A 188 17.71 -23.40 -5.18
C ALA A 188 17.73 -24.19 -6.50
N GLN A 189 16.90 -25.25 -6.59
CA GLN A 189 16.74 -26.05 -7.81
C GLN A 189 16.20 -25.23 -8.98
N LYS A 190 15.12 -24.46 -8.78
CA LYS A 190 14.53 -23.59 -9.82
C LYS A 190 15.51 -22.52 -10.32
N LEU A 191 16.40 -22.03 -9.46
CA LEU A 191 17.35 -20.97 -9.78
C LEU A 191 18.72 -21.49 -10.25
N GLY A 192 18.99 -22.80 -10.16
CA GLY A 192 20.29 -23.37 -10.50
C GLY A 192 21.43 -22.89 -9.59
N ILE A 193 21.13 -22.57 -8.32
CA ILE A 193 22.11 -22.12 -7.32
C ILE A 193 22.09 -23.01 -6.09
N THR A 194 23.06 -22.84 -5.18
CA THR A 194 23.12 -23.64 -3.94
C THR A 194 22.08 -23.20 -2.90
N GLU A 195 21.64 -24.12 -2.04
CA GLU A 195 20.77 -23.80 -0.90
C GLU A 195 21.41 -22.76 0.04
N GLN A 196 22.74 -22.81 0.23
CA GLN A 196 23.44 -21.79 1.01
C GLN A 196 23.35 -20.40 0.36
N SER A 197 23.35 -20.31 -0.98
CA SER A 197 23.18 -19.04 -1.70
C SER A 197 21.77 -18.47 -1.51
N VAL A 198 20.75 -19.33 -1.58
CA VAL A 198 19.35 -18.96 -1.28
C VAL A 198 19.22 -18.47 0.15
N SER A 199 19.73 -19.24 1.13
CA SER A 199 19.66 -18.88 2.55
C SER A 199 20.31 -17.52 2.85
N ARG A 200 21.51 -17.26 2.30
CA ARG A 200 22.17 -15.94 2.43
C ARG A 200 21.41 -14.81 1.74
N ALA A 201 20.74 -15.08 0.63
CA ALA A 201 19.91 -14.09 -0.05
C ALA A 201 18.67 -13.75 0.79
N VAL A 202 17.99 -14.77 1.33
CA VAL A 202 16.84 -14.62 2.23
C VAL A 202 17.22 -13.76 3.44
N LEU A 203 18.31 -14.11 4.14
CA LEU A 203 18.78 -13.37 5.31
C LEU A 203 19.08 -11.90 5.00
N ARG A 204 19.81 -11.62 3.90
CA ARG A 204 20.19 -10.24 3.53
C ARG A 204 19.06 -9.43 2.89
N SER A 205 17.99 -10.08 2.46
CA SER A 205 16.86 -9.42 1.81
C SER A 205 15.83 -8.86 2.81
N GLY A 206 15.99 -9.14 4.10
CA GLY A 206 14.97 -8.79 5.10
C GLY A 206 13.65 -9.53 4.90
N TRP A 207 13.68 -10.72 4.29
CA TRP A 207 12.46 -11.47 3.95
C TRP A 207 11.70 -11.89 5.20
N GLN A 208 12.37 -12.37 6.24
CA GLN A 208 11.67 -12.80 7.46
C GLN A 208 11.04 -11.61 8.17
N GLU A 209 11.74 -10.48 8.22
CA GLU A 209 11.30 -9.23 8.83
C GLU A 209 10.10 -8.64 8.07
N GLU A 210 10.13 -8.61 6.73
CA GLU A 210 8.96 -8.21 5.93
C GLU A 210 7.75 -9.10 6.26
N TRP A 211 7.89 -10.42 6.19
CA TRP A 211 6.75 -11.33 6.36
C TRP A 211 6.21 -11.35 7.78
N ALA A 212 7.06 -11.16 8.79
CA ALA A 212 6.62 -11.01 10.17
C ALA A 212 5.91 -9.66 10.42
N ALA A 213 6.29 -8.60 9.70
CA ALA A 213 5.72 -7.26 9.88
C ALA A 213 4.42 -7.02 9.09
N ARG A 214 4.17 -7.77 8.01
CA ARG A 214 2.96 -7.64 7.17
C ARG A 214 1.63 -7.72 7.98
N PRO A 215 1.43 -8.71 8.88
CA PRO A 215 0.21 -8.75 9.70
C PRO A 215 0.04 -7.53 10.61
N ALA A 216 1.14 -6.90 11.07
CA ALA A 216 1.06 -5.68 11.87
C ALA A 216 0.62 -4.48 11.02
N ALA A 217 1.11 -4.36 9.78
CA ALA A 217 0.65 -3.32 8.86
C ALA A 217 -0.84 -3.48 8.51
N GLU A 218 -1.28 -4.71 8.27
CA GLU A 218 -2.69 -5.06 8.05
C GLU A 218 -3.55 -4.66 9.25
N MET A 219 -3.17 -5.08 10.46
CA MET A 219 -3.88 -4.75 11.69
C MET A 219 -4.01 -3.24 11.89
N LEU A 220 -2.96 -2.47 11.62
CA LEU A 220 -2.97 -1.01 11.76
C LEU A 220 -3.85 -0.33 10.69
N LEU A 221 -3.87 -0.83 9.46
CA LEU A 221 -4.78 -0.36 8.43
C LEU A 221 -6.24 -0.67 8.77
N ALA A 222 -6.52 -1.86 9.32
CA ALA A 222 -7.85 -2.24 9.79
C ALA A 222 -8.30 -1.35 10.94
N LEU A 223 -7.44 -1.15 11.95
CA LEU A 223 -7.71 -0.23 13.06
C LEU A 223 -7.95 1.21 12.58
N ALA A 224 -7.16 1.68 11.61
CA ALA A 224 -7.36 3.00 11.03
C ALA A 224 -8.72 3.09 10.32
N HIS A 225 -9.12 2.05 9.61
CA HIS A 225 -10.43 1.98 8.98
C HIS A 225 -11.55 2.06 10.01
N ASP A 226 -11.54 1.20 11.02
CA ASP A 226 -12.56 1.16 12.08
C ASP A 226 -12.64 2.49 12.83
N THR A 227 -11.49 3.12 13.10
CA THR A 227 -11.43 4.41 13.79
C THR A 227 -12.03 5.54 12.94
N VAL A 228 -11.73 5.58 11.65
CA VAL A 228 -12.28 6.60 10.73
C VAL A 228 -13.79 6.42 10.56
N GLU A 229 -14.28 5.18 10.51
CA GLU A 229 -15.71 4.88 10.45
C GLU A 229 -16.44 5.26 11.75
N GLY A 230 -15.80 5.06 12.90
CA GLY A 230 -16.34 5.40 14.22
C GLY A 230 -16.28 6.89 14.59
N GLU A 231 -15.56 7.73 13.85
CA GLU A 231 -15.49 9.19 14.04
C GLU A 231 -16.68 9.96 13.43
N LYS A 232 -17.68 9.25 12.90
CA LYS A 232 -18.93 9.83 12.36
C LYS A 232 -19.92 10.23 13.45
#